data_AF-A0A7C7E8X4-F1
#
_entry.id   AF-A0A7C7E8X4-F1
#
_cell.length_a   1.000
_cell.length_b   1.000
_cell.length_c   1.000
_cell.angle_alpha   90.00
_cell.angle_beta   90.00
_cell.angle_gamma   90.00
#
_symmetry.space_group_name_H-M   'P 1'
#
loop_
_entity.id
_entity.type
_entity.pdbx_description
1 polymer ?
#
loop_
_entity_poly.entity_id
_entity_poly.type
_entity_poly.pdbx_seq_one_letter_code
_entity_poly.pdbx_strand_id
1 'polypeptide(L)'
;MLDVKRIRNNPEAVRRAVELKGEKADIDRFLELDEKRRQMLVELETLKNRRNVESDNIAKLKREGKDASDLIAEMKELSDKIKEMEQEVKEVEEELERILWTIPNIPHESVPIGDSDEDNVEIRRWGEPRKFDFEPKP
;
A
#
# COMPACT_ATOMS: atom_id res chain seq x y z
N MET A 1 9.37 -4.08 2.09
CA MET A 1 8.45 -2.94 2.18
C MET A 1 8.13 -2.69 3.64
N LEU A 2 7.97 -1.43 4.03
CA LEU A 2 7.52 -1.08 5.37
C LEU A 2 6.08 -1.56 5.58
N ASP A 3 5.72 -1.95 6.81
CA ASP A 3 4.34 -2.33 7.12
C ASP A 3 3.40 -1.13 6.90
N VAL A 4 2.35 -1.32 6.10
CA VAL A 4 1.29 -0.34 5.82
C VAL A 4 0.68 0.20 7.12
N LYS A 5 0.48 -0.66 8.13
CA LYS A 5 -0.05 -0.22 9.44
C LYS A 5 0.89 0.76 10.12
N ARG A 6 2.20 0.56 9.97
CA ARG A 6 3.21 1.45 10.55
C ARG A 6 3.23 2.82 9.86
N ILE A 7 3.06 2.84 8.54
CA ILE A 7 2.92 4.10 7.79
C ILE A 7 1.68 4.86 8.24
N ARG A 8 0.54 4.17 8.39
CA ARG A 8 -0.71 4.78 8.86
C ARG A 8 -0.65 5.30 10.28
N ASN A 9 -0.07 4.52 11.20
CA ASN A 9 -0.07 4.84 12.63
C ASN A 9 1.03 5.83 13.02
N ASN A 10 2.09 5.95 12.23
CA ASN A 10 3.20 6.85 12.51
C ASN A 10 3.79 7.46 11.23
N PRO A 11 3.00 8.27 10.49
CA PRO A 11 3.43 8.83 9.21
C PRO A 11 4.61 9.79 9.37
N GLU A 12 4.68 10.54 10.47
CA GLU A 12 5.79 11.48 10.72
C GLU A 12 7.15 10.80 10.80
N ALA A 13 7.22 9.63 11.45
CA ALA A 13 8.46 8.85 11.50
C ALA A 13 8.89 8.36 10.11
N VAL A 14 7.92 8.06 9.24
CA VAL A 14 8.20 7.65 7.86
C VAL A 14 8.64 8.86 7.02
N ARG A 15 7.97 10.01 7.13
CA ARG A 15 8.40 11.26 6.45
C ARG A 15 9.82 11.62 6.80
N ARG A 16 10.17 11.59 8.10
CA ARG A 16 11.54 11.83 8.54
C ARG A 16 12.54 10.81 7.98
N ALA A 17 12.17 9.53 7.88
CA ALA A 17 13.04 8.52 7.30
C ALA A 17 13.28 8.72 5.80
N VAL A 18 12.26 9.18 5.07
CA VAL A 18 12.36 9.56 3.65
C VAL A 18 13.32 10.75 3.50
N GLU A 19 13.15 11.79 4.31
CA GLU A 19 14.03 12.97 4.33
C GLU A 19 15.48 12.61 4.66
N LEU A 20 15.73 11.83 5.72
CA LEU A 20 17.07 11.40 6.14
C LEU A 20 17.79 10.55 5.09
N LYS A 21 17.05 9.96 4.15
CA LYS A 21 17.62 9.15 3.06
C LYS A 21 17.67 9.89 1.73
N GLY A 22 17.20 11.14 1.67
CA GLY A 22 17.13 11.93 0.44
C GLY A 22 16.18 11.36 -0.61
N GLU A 23 15.23 10.51 -0.21
CA GLU A 23 14.27 9.86 -1.10
C GLU A 23 13.04 10.74 -1.33
N LYS A 24 12.24 10.43 -2.36
CA LYS A 24 11.02 11.15 -2.71
C LYS A 24 9.82 10.22 -2.71
N ALA A 25 9.36 9.84 -1.52
CA ALA A 25 8.13 9.07 -1.37
C ALA A 25 6.97 9.97 -0.95
N ASP A 26 5.84 9.87 -1.65
CA ASP A 26 4.65 10.67 -1.36
C ASP A 26 3.77 9.99 -0.29
N ILE A 27 4.08 10.30 0.97
CA ILE A 27 3.38 9.71 2.12
C ILE A 27 1.95 10.21 2.22
N ASP A 28 1.67 11.44 1.82
CA ASP A 28 0.32 12.02 1.90
C ASP A 28 -0.60 11.35 0.88
N ARG A 29 -0.12 11.19 -0.35
CA ARG A 29 -0.85 10.43 -1.38
C ARG A 29 -1.09 8.98 -0.97
N PHE A 30 -0.12 8.34 -0.32
CA PHE A 30 -0.29 6.99 0.21
C PHE A 30 -1.44 6.92 1.22
N LEU A 31 -1.50 7.86 2.18
CA LEU A 31 -2.54 7.89 3.21
C LEU A 31 -3.93 8.14 2.63
N GLU A 32 -4.03 9.04 1.63
CA GLU A 32 -5.29 9.31 0.91
C GLU A 32 -5.82 8.05 0.20
N LEU A 33 -4.95 7.37 -0.53
CA LEU A 33 -5.32 6.14 -1.24
C LEU A 33 -5.65 4.99 -0.29
N ASP A 34 -4.95 4.87 0.84
CA ASP A 34 -5.25 3.85 1.86
C ASP A 34 -6.62 4.07 2.49
N GLU A 35 -6.98 5.32 2.77
CA GLU A 35 -8.32 5.68 3.26
C GLU A 35 -9.38 5.38 2.20
N LYS A 36 -9.17 5.82 0.96
CA LYS A 36 -10.07 5.54 -0.17
C LYS A 36 -10.30 4.04 -0.33
N ARG A 37 -9.22 3.25 -0.36
CA ARG A 37 -9.28 1.79 -0.46
C ARG A 37 -10.13 1.18 0.65
N ARG A 38 -9.92 1.58 1.91
CA ARG A 38 -10.68 1.05 3.04
C ARG A 38 -12.17 1.37 2.92
N GLN A 39 -12.52 2.59 2.53
CA GLN A 39 -13.92 2.97 2.30
C GLN A 39 -14.57 2.15 1.19
N MET A 40 -13.87 2.00 0.05
CA MET A 40 -14.35 1.20 -1.08
C MET A 40 -14.54 -0.27 -0.72
N LEU A 41 -13.64 -0.86 0.07
CA LEU A 41 -13.77 -2.24 0.54
C LEU A 41 -15.02 -2.43 1.42
N VAL A 42 -15.32 -1.46 2.29
CA VAL A 42 -16.53 -1.50 3.14
C VAL A 42 -17.80 -1.38 2.29
N GLU A 43 -17.84 -0.48 1.32
CA GLU A 43 -18.99 -0.36 0.41
C GLU A 43 -19.16 -1.62 -0.44
N LEU A 44 -18.06 -2.15 -1.01
CA LEU A 44 -18.08 -3.37 -1.80
C LEU A 44 -18.64 -4.55 -1.01
N GLU A 45 -18.24 -4.71 0.26
CA GLU A 45 -18.74 -5.80 1.10
C GLU A 45 -20.22 -5.62 1.46
N THR A 46 -20.67 -4.37 1.63
CA THR A 46 -22.08 -4.03 1.81
C THR A 46 -22.91 -4.44 0.59
N LEU A 47 -22.42 -4.14 -0.62
CA LEU A 47 -23.10 -4.51 -1.86
C LEU A 47 -23.11 -6.01 -2.09
N LYS A 48 -22.00 -6.72 -1.80
CA LYS A 48 -21.92 -8.18 -1.86
C LYS A 48 -22.91 -8.84 -0.91
N ASN A 49 -23.02 -8.31 0.32
CA ASN A 49 -24.00 -8.80 1.28
C ASN A 49 -25.44 -8.57 0.78
N ARG A 50 -25.76 -7.37 0.29
CA ARG A 50 -27.08 -7.07 -0.30
C ARG A 50 -27.42 -8.03 -1.43
N ARG A 51 -26.48 -8.27 -2.36
CA ARG A 51 -26.66 -9.20 -3.47
C ARG A 51 -26.99 -10.62 -2.97
N ASN A 52 -26.30 -11.09 -1.94
CA ASN A 52 -26.52 -12.44 -1.40
C ASN A 52 -27.91 -12.56 -0.75
N VAL A 53 -28.29 -11.58 0.07
CA VAL A 53 -29.62 -11.53 0.71
C VAL A 53 -30.74 -11.51 -0.33
N GLU A 54 -30.63 -10.66 -1.35
CA GLU A 54 -31.67 -10.57 -2.38
C GLU A 54 -31.69 -11.79 -3.31
N SER A 55 -30.55 -12.42 -3.56
CA SER A 55 -30.50 -13.70 -4.30
C SER A 55 -31.27 -14.81 -3.57
N ASP A 56 -31.13 -14.87 -2.24
CA ASP A 56 -31.90 -15.81 -1.41
C ASP A 56 -33.41 -15.49 -1.42
N ASN A 57 -33.78 -14.20 -1.41
CA ASN A 57 -35.17 -13.77 -1.53
C ASN A 57 -35.78 -14.16 -2.88
N ILE A 58 -35.06 -13.95 -3.98
CA ILE A 58 -35.48 -14.36 -5.33
C ILE A 58 -35.70 -15.88 -5.37
N ALA A 59 -34.79 -16.67 -4.77
CA ALA A 59 -34.94 -18.13 -4.71
C ALA A 59 -36.20 -18.55 -3.94
N LYS A 60 -36.54 -17.87 -2.84
CA LYS A 60 -37.78 -18.12 -2.08
C LYS A 60 -39.03 -17.78 -2.90
N LEU A 61 -39.07 -16.59 -3.51
CA LEU A 61 -40.21 -16.16 -4.33
C LEU A 61 -40.48 -17.11 -5.49
N LYS A 62 -39.43 -17.57 -6.18
CA LYS A 62 -39.55 -18.56 -7.25
C LYS A 62 -40.12 -19.90 -6.76
N ARG A 63 -39.73 -20.38 -5.57
CA ARG A 63 -40.31 -21.61 -4.98
C ARG A 63 -41.78 -21.42 -4.60
N GLU A 64 -42.17 -20.22 -4.20
CA GLU A 64 -43.55 -19.85 -3.88
C GLU A 64 -44.40 -19.57 -5.14
N GLY A 65 -43.82 -19.67 -6.35
CA GLY A 65 -44.52 -19.39 -7.60
C GLY A 65 -44.84 -17.90 -7.82
N LYS A 66 -44.18 -17.00 -7.09
CA LYS A 66 -44.35 -15.54 -7.20
C LYS A 66 -43.41 -14.97 -8.26
N ASP A 67 -43.80 -13.85 -8.85
CA ASP A 67 -42.94 -13.09 -9.76
C ASP A 67 -41.78 -12.43 -8.99
N ALA A 68 -40.60 -12.49 -9.58
CA ALA A 68 -39.36 -11.91 -9.06
C ALA A 68 -38.57 -11.17 -10.16
N SER A 69 -39.22 -10.84 -11.28
CA SER A 69 -38.56 -10.26 -12.46
C SER A 69 -37.85 -8.93 -12.17
N ASP A 70 -38.47 -8.05 -11.38
CA ASP A 70 -37.90 -6.76 -10.99
C ASP A 70 -36.64 -6.94 -10.12
N LEU A 71 -36.70 -7.83 -9.11
CA LEU A 71 -35.55 -8.15 -8.26
C LEU A 71 -34.41 -8.77 -9.06
N ILE A 72 -34.70 -9.58 -10.08
CA ILE A 72 -33.68 -10.15 -10.97
C ILE A 72 -32.99 -9.04 -11.78
N ALA A 73 -33.73 -8.04 -12.26
CA ALA A 73 -33.16 -6.89 -12.97
C ALA A 73 -32.25 -6.07 -12.04
N GLU A 74 -32.71 -5.73 -10.83
CA GLU A 74 -31.90 -5.03 -9.82
C GLU A 74 -30.62 -5.81 -9.45
N MET A 75 -30.70 -7.15 -9.36
CA MET A 75 -29.51 -7.97 -9.07
C MET A 75 -28.49 -7.97 -10.19
N LYS A 76 -28.93 -7.81 -11.44
CA LYS A 76 -28.01 -7.68 -12.57
C LYS A 76 -27.26 -6.34 -12.48
N GLU A 77 -27.97 -5.24 -12.27
CA GLU A 77 -27.35 -3.91 -12.08
C GLU A 77 -26.39 -3.88 -10.89
N LEU A 78 -26.80 -4.46 -9.76
CA LEU A 78 -25.95 -4.58 -8.57
C LEU A 78 -24.69 -5.40 -8.85
N SER A 79 -24.80 -6.48 -9.63
CA SER A 79 -23.66 -7.32 -10.00
C SER A 79 -22.67 -6.59 -10.90
N ASP A 80 -23.16 -5.75 -11.81
CA ASP A 80 -22.29 -4.93 -12.68
C ASP A 80 -21.61 -3.81 -11.88
N LYS A 81 -22.34 -3.13 -10.97
CA LYS A 81 -21.73 -2.16 -10.04
C LYS A 81 -20.63 -2.79 -9.16
N ILE A 82 -20.86 -4.02 -8.66
CA ILE A 82 -19.86 -4.75 -7.87
C ILE A 82 -18.58 -4.99 -8.69
N LYS A 83 -18.71 -5.39 -9.97
CA LYS A 83 -17.54 -5.63 -10.84
C LYS A 83 -16.76 -4.35 -11.11
N GLU A 84 -17.46 -3.24 -11.38
CA GLU A 84 -16.84 -1.93 -11.58
C GLU A 84 -16.04 -1.51 -10.34
N MET A 85 -16.66 -1.61 -9.16
CA MET A 85 -15.97 -1.29 -7.90
C MET A 85 -14.80 -2.23 -7.61
N GLU A 86 -14.89 -3.53 -7.92
CA GLU A 86 -13.76 -4.45 -7.78
C GLU A 86 -12.56 -4.04 -8.65
N GLN A 87 -12.84 -3.57 -9.87
CA GLN A 87 -11.80 -3.07 -10.77
C GLN A 87 -11.18 -1.76 -10.24
N GLU A 88 -11.99 -0.82 -9.75
CA GLU A 88 -11.47 0.42 -9.16
C GLU A 88 -10.64 0.15 -7.89
N VAL A 89 -11.07 -0.78 -7.04
CA VAL A 89 -10.28 -1.18 -5.85
C VAL A 89 -8.91 -1.71 -6.28
N LYS A 90 -8.88 -2.54 -7.31
CA LYS A 90 -7.62 -3.09 -7.84
C LYS A 90 -6.70 -2.00 -8.36
N GLU A 91 -7.22 -1.01 -9.08
CA GLU A 91 -6.43 0.13 -9.57
C GLU A 91 -5.84 0.96 -8.42
N VAL A 92 -6.63 1.20 -7.36
CA VAL A 92 -6.16 1.89 -6.15
C VAL A 92 -5.08 1.06 -5.43
N GLU A 93 -5.23 -0.26 -5.37
CA GLU A 93 -4.22 -1.15 -4.79
C GLU A 93 -2.90 -1.13 -5.56
N GLU A 94 -2.96 -1.14 -6.90
CA GLU A 94 -1.78 -1.03 -7.75
C GLU A 94 -1.07 0.33 -7.57
N GLU A 95 -1.81 1.43 -7.45
CA GLU A 95 -1.24 2.75 -7.17
C GLU A 95 -0.59 2.81 -5.77
N LEU A 96 -1.25 2.25 -4.76
CA LEU A 96 -0.71 2.12 -3.40
C LEU A 96 0.60 1.33 -3.37
N GLU A 97 0.65 0.20 -4.07
CA GLU A 97 1.84 -0.66 -4.12
C GLU A 97 3.02 0.06 -4.78
N ARG A 98 2.78 0.81 -5.86
CA ARG A 98 3.81 1.61 -6.51
C ARG A 98 4.41 2.64 -5.56
N ILE A 99 3.58 3.34 -4.78
CA ILE A 99 4.08 4.31 -3.78
C ILE A 99 4.83 3.56 -2.67
N LEU A 100 4.31 2.43 -2.20
CA LEU A 100 4.93 1.63 -1.13
C LEU A 100 6.34 1.16 -1.50
N TRP A 101 6.63 0.90 -2.78
CA TRP A 101 7.98 0.58 -3.26
C TRP A 101 8.97 1.73 -3.21
N THR A 102 8.48 2.97 -3.23
CA THR A 102 9.33 4.17 -3.11
C THR A 102 9.68 4.50 -1.66
N ILE A 103 8.95 3.94 -0.69
CA ILE A 103 9.16 4.23 0.74
C ILE A 103 10.37 3.44 1.24
N PRO A 104 11.44 4.11 1.69
CA PRO A 104 12.62 3.43 2.20
C PRO A 104 12.36 2.85 3.61
N ASN A 105 13.28 2.01 4.06
CA ASN A 105 13.24 1.55 5.45
C ASN A 105 13.62 2.68 6.41
N ILE A 106 13.06 2.65 7.62
CA ILE A 106 13.39 3.61 8.69
C ILE A 106 14.79 3.27 9.23
N PRO A 107 15.76 4.22 9.19
CA PRO A 107 17.07 4.01 9.80
C PRO A 107 16.94 3.66 11.29
N HIS A 108 17.80 2.76 11.78
CA HIS A 108 17.87 2.48 13.22
C HIS A 108 18.43 3.71 13.95
N GLU A 109 18.04 3.92 15.20
CA GLU A 109 18.46 5.07 16.02
C GLU A 109 19.98 5.18 16.21
N SER A 110 20.71 4.07 16.07
CA SER A 110 22.17 4.01 16.15
C SER A 110 22.88 4.38 14.84
N VAL A 111 22.15 4.57 13.74
CA VAL A 111 22.75 4.91 12.45
C VAL A 111 23.07 6.41 12.46
N PRO A 112 24.33 6.81 12.17
CA PRO A 112 24.68 8.22 12.10
C PRO A 112 23.89 8.91 10.99
N ILE A 113 23.49 10.15 11.25
CA ILE A 113 22.84 11.00 10.24
C ILE A 113 23.94 11.60 9.36
N GLY A 114 23.75 11.54 8.05
CA GLY A 114 24.65 12.10 7.06
C GLY A 114 23.93 12.24 5.72
N ASP A 115 24.42 13.16 4.90
CA ASP A 115 23.86 13.46 3.57
C ASP A 115 24.62 12.71 2.47
N SER A 116 25.88 12.32 2.73
CA SER A 116 26.75 11.68 1.74
C SER A 116 27.66 10.60 2.35
N ASP A 117 28.46 9.97 1.50
CA ASP A 117 29.47 9.01 1.92
C ASP A 117 30.63 9.65 2.71
N GLU A 118 30.81 10.98 2.62
CA GLU A 118 31.77 11.73 3.41
C GLU A 118 31.42 11.77 4.91
N ASP A 119 30.13 11.58 5.26
CA ASP A 119 29.64 11.57 6.64
C ASP A 119 29.78 10.19 7.31
N ASN A 120 30.30 9.19 6.59
CA ASN A 120 30.46 7.85 7.12
C ASN A 120 31.52 7.80 8.22
N VAL A 121 31.15 7.22 9.36
CA VAL A 121 32.04 7.06 10.51
C VAL A 121 32.81 5.74 10.41
N GLU A 122 34.14 5.81 10.32
CA GLU A 122 35.00 4.62 10.42
C GLU A 122 34.97 4.06 11.85
N ILE A 123 34.38 2.86 12.01
CA ILE A 123 34.26 2.22 13.32
C ILE A 123 35.55 1.50 13.74
N ARG A 124 36.28 0.92 12.79
CA ARG A 124 37.54 0.21 13.05
C ARG A 124 38.40 0.11 11.80
N ARG A 125 39.71 0.06 12.02
CA ARG A 125 40.74 -0.32 11.04
C ARG A 125 41.49 -1.54 11.52
N TRP A 126 41.96 -2.38 10.59
CA TRP A 126 42.83 -3.51 10.93
C TRP A 126 44.00 -3.60 9.94
N GLY A 127 45.21 -3.77 10.48
CA GLY A 127 46.46 -3.73 9.70
C GLY A 127 46.89 -2.32 9.32
N GLU A 128 48.02 -2.23 8.62
CA GLU A 128 48.56 -0.98 8.08
C GLU A 128 48.60 -1.05 6.55
N PRO A 129 48.13 0.00 5.82
CA PRO A 129 48.29 0.07 4.38
C PRO A 129 49.76 -0.09 3.97
N ARG A 130 50.01 -0.92 2.94
CA ARG A 130 51.37 -1.21 2.47
C ARG A 130 52.08 0.08 2.05
N LYS A 131 53.27 0.31 2.59
CA LYS A 131 54.20 1.34 2.11
C LYS A 131 54.95 0.79 0.90
N PHE A 132 54.82 1.48 -0.23
CA PHE A 132 55.55 1.16 -1.46
C PHE A 132 56.82 2.02 -1.52
N ASP A 133 57.93 1.40 -1.90
CA ASP A 133 59.21 2.04 -2.21
C ASP A 133 59.33 2.44 -3.69
N PHE A 134 58.25 2.22 -4.45
CA PHE A 134 58.09 2.61 -5.85
C PHE A 134 56.69 3.21 -6.06
N GLU A 135 56.48 3.89 -7.19
CA GLU A 135 55.17 4.41 -7.55
C GLU A 135 54.21 3.26 -7.90
N PRO A 136 53.15 3.03 -7.11
CA PRO A 136 52.25 1.91 -7.35
C PRO A 136 51.49 2.13 -8.66
N LYS A 137 51.36 1.06 -9.46
CA LYS A 137 50.48 1.07 -10.65
C LYS A 137 49.02 0.82 -10.20
N PRO A 138 48.02 1.42 -10.88
CA PRO A 138 46.61 1.20 -10.60
C PRO A 138 46.17 -0.27 -10.71
#